data_AF-A0A933R0D6-F1
#
_entry.id   AF-A0A933R0D6-F1
#
_cell.length_a   1.000
_cell.length_b   1.000
_cell.length_c   1.000
_cell.angle_alpha   90.00
_cell.angle_beta   90.00
_cell.angle_gamma   90.00
#
_symmetry.space_group_name_H-M   'P 1'
#
loop_
_entity.id
_entity.type
_entity.pdbx_description
1 polymer ?
#
loop_
_entity_poly.entity_id
_entity_poly.type
_entity_poly.pdbx_seq_one_letter_code
_entity_poly.pdbx_strand_id
1 'polypeptide(L)'
;MKLWIKPTVFVLCLVPSAWLVFALLTDRLGANPIEALTRETGEWTLRLLLLTLCMTPLRKAAGWGWPIRLRRMLGLFAFFYVCIHLSTYLWLDQFFDWGEIGRDILKRPFITVGMLAFVLLVPLAVTSTNAMMRRLGRNWTRLHRLAYVVPALGVLHFWWLVKADVREPLVYALLFVLLMLLRWKPVTLRFGRGLRSDRVSDRGQISNLSP
;
A
#
# COMPACT_ATOMS: atom_id res chain seq x y z
N MET A 1 -0.59 4.03 22.94
CA MET A 1 0.12 3.54 21.73
C MET A 1 1.57 3.91 21.92
N LYS A 2 2.50 2.95 21.91
CA LYS A 2 3.93 3.26 22.09
C LYS A 2 4.35 4.24 20.99
N LEU A 3 4.86 5.42 21.35
CA LEU A 3 5.26 6.51 20.44
C LEU A 3 6.17 6.00 19.30
N TRP A 4 6.90 4.93 19.57
CA TRP A 4 7.93 4.31 18.75
C TRP A 4 7.44 3.61 17.46
N ILE A 5 6.18 3.19 17.36
CA ILE A 5 5.71 2.37 16.21
C ILE A 5 5.87 3.10 14.86
N LYS A 6 5.49 4.39 14.81
CA LYS A 6 5.58 5.17 13.57
C LYS A 6 7.04 5.37 13.11
N PRO A 7 7.95 5.86 13.98
CA PRO A 7 9.38 5.92 13.67
C PRO A 7 9.96 4.57 13.22
N THR A 8 9.64 3.48 13.91
CA THR A 8 10.14 2.15 13.54
C THR A 8 9.70 1.76 12.13
N VAL A 9 8.41 1.88 11.81
CA VAL A 9 7.91 1.52 10.47
C VAL A 9 8.48 2.47 9.40
N PHE A 10 8.68 3.75 9.73
CA PHE A 10 9.34 4.70 8.82
C PHE A 10 10.77 4.25 8.47
N VAL A 11 11.57 3.90 9.48
CA VAL A 11 12.94 3.40 9.27
C VAL A 11 12.90 2.08 8.47
N LEU A 12 12.01 1.15 8.82
CA LEU A 12 11.86 -0.11 8.08
C LEU A 12 11.50 0.11 6.60
N CYS A 13 10.70 1.12 6.27
CA CYS A 13 10.42 1.46 4.89
C CYS A 13 11.62 2.06 4.14
N LEU A 14 12.64 2.58 4.83
CA LEU A 14 13.87 3.10 4.22
C LEU A 14 14.96 2.03 4.07
N VAL A 15 14.92 0.97 4.87
CA VAL A 15 15.91 -0.13 4.83
C VAL A 15 16.15 -0.67 3.41
N PRO A 16 15.11 -0.94 2.59
CA PRO A 16 15.34 -1.46 1.25
C PRO A 16 16.06 -0.48 0.32
N SER A 17 15.71 0.81 0.37
CA SER A 17 16.44 1.84 -0.36
C SER A 17 17.90 1.92 0.08
N ALA A 18 18.16 1.87 1.40
CA ALA A 18 19.53 1.87 1.91
C ALA A 18 20.32 0.63 1.46
N TRP A 19 19.68 -0.54 1.44
CA TRP A 19 20.26 -1.77 0.91
C TRP A 19 20.59 -1.65 -0.59
N LEU A 20 19.70 -1.09 -1.41
CA LEU A 20 19.94 -0.91 -2.84
C LEU A 20 21.11 0.03 -3.10
N VAL A 21 21.23 1.12 -2.34
CA VAL A 21 22.39 2.03 -2.43
C VAL A 21 23.68 1.29 -2.04
N PHE A 22 23.67 0.54 -0.94
CA PHE A 22 24.82 -0.26 -0.54
C PHE A 22 25.20 -1.32 -1.60
N ALA A 23 24.21 -2.03 -2.15
CA ALA A 23 24.42 -3.05 -3.16
C ALA A 23 24.94 -2.45 -4.47
N LEU A 24 24.50 -1.25 -4.85
CA LEU A 24 25.02 -0.51 -6.00
C LEU A 24 26.48 -0.10 -5.79
N LEU A 25 26.83 0.41 -4.62
CA LEU A 25 28.20 0.86 -4.30
C LEU A 25 29.20 -0.28 -4.10
N THR A 26 28.72 -1.51 -3.92
CA THR A 26 29.55 -2.70 -3.68
C THR A 26 29.47 -3.73 -4.80
N ASP A 27 28.92 -3.35 -5.96
CA ASP A 27 28.74 -4.21 -7.14
C ASP A 27 28.00 -5.54 -6.85
N ARG A 28 27.07 -5.51 -5.90
CA ARG A 28 26.27 -6.69 -5.47
C ARG A 28 24.95 -6.85 -6.21
N LEU A 29 24.65 -5.98 -7.17
CA LEU A 29 23.41 -6.02 -7.96
C LEU A 29 23.48 -7.00 -9.15
N GLY A 30 24.64 -7.62 -9.38
CA GLY A 30 24.84 -8.60 -10.45
C GLY A 30 25.15 -7.94 -11.80
N ALA A 31 24.95 -8.71 -12.88
CA ALA A 31 25.42 -8.33 -14.21
C ALA A 31 24.70 -7.13 -14.83
N ASN A 32 23.43 -6.91 -14.49
CA ASN A 32 22.65 -5.77 -14.95
C ASN A 32 22.11 -4.96 -13.76
N PRO A 33 22.89 -4.02 -13.21
CA PRO A 33 22.51 -3.30 -11.99
C PRO A 33 21.28 -2.41 -12.18
N ILE A 34 21.08 -1.85 -13.38
CA ILE A 34 19.94 -0.96 -13.69
C ILE A 34 18.63 -1.76 -13.70
N GLU A 35 18.64 -2.94 -14.33
CA GLU A 35 17.49 -3.85 -14.33
C GLU A 35 17.16 -4.33 -12.91
N ALA A 36 18.17 -4.71 -12.12
CA ALA A 36 17.99 -5.10 -10.73
C ALA A 36 17.38 -3.97 -9.89
N LEU A 37 17.88 -2.73 -10.03
CA LEU A 37 17.33 -1.56 -9.34
C LEU A 37 15.87 -1.32 -9.72
N THR A 38 15.57 -1.37 -11.02
CA THR A 38 14.23 -1.14 -11.57
C THR A 38 13.26 -2.20 -11.06
N ARG A 39 13.64 -3.48 -11.09
CA ARG A 39 12.81 -4.57 -10.58
C ARG A 39 12.56 -4.44 -9.08
N GLU A 40 13.61 -4.28 -8.27
CA GLU A 40 13.48 -4.22 -6.80
C GLU A 40 12.62 -3.04 -6.34
N THR A 41 12.85 -1.85 -6.91
CA THR A 41 12.06 -0.64 -6.58
C THR A 41 10.59 -0.77 -6.99
N GLY A 42 10.31 -1.43 -8.13
CA GLY A 42 8.96 -1.78 -8.55
C GLY A 42 8.27 -2.77 -7.60
N GLU A 43 8.98 -3.81 -7.16
CA GLU A 43 8.47 -4.77 -6.19
C GLU A 43 8.19 -4.13 -4.83
N TRP A 44 9.09 -3.29 -4.31
CA TRP A 44 8.87 -2.57 -3.06
C TRP A 44 7.67 -1.63 -3.12
N THR A 45 7.44 -0.99 -4.27
CA THR A 45 6.21 -0.22 -4.52
C THR A 45 4.98 -1.11 -4.35
N LEU A 46 4.94 -2.27 -5.01
CA LEU A 46 3.80 -3.19 -4.94
C LEU A 46 3.59 -3.76 -3.53
N ARG A 47 4.67 -4.17 -2.85
CA ARG A 47 4.65 -4.63 -1.45
C ARG A 47 4.03 -3.57 -0.52
N LEU A 48 4.45 -2.31 -0.64
CA LEU A 48 3.93 -1.22 0.20
C LEU A 48 2.47 -0.88 -0.11
N LEU A 49 2.06 -0.95 -1.38
CA LEU A 49 0.65 -0.82 -1.77
C LEU A 49 -0.22 -1.92 -1.15
N LEU A 50 0.21 -3.18 -1.24
CA LEU A 50 -0.50 -4.31 -0.64
C LEU A 50 -0.53 -4.24 0.89
N LEU A 51 0.59 -3.85 1.53
CA LEU A 51 0.63 -3.58 2.97
C LEU A 51 -0.35 -2.48 3.36
N THR A 52 -0.44 -1.40 2.58
CA THR A 52 -1.42 -0.33 2.79
C THR A 52 -2.85 -0.84 2.71
N LEU A 53 -3.15 -1.73 1.76
CA LEU A 53 -4.45 -2.38 1.63
C LEU A 53 -4.74 -3.37 2.78
N CYS A 54 -3.72 -4.01 3.34
CA CYS A 54 -3.83 -4.95 4.46
C CYS A 54 -4.24 -4.30 5.79
N MET A 55 -3.93 -3.00 5.99
CA MET A 55 -4.24 -2.32 7.25
C MET A 55 -5.75 -2.31 7.62
N THR A 56 -6.64 -2.30 6.63
CA THR A 56 -8.10 -2.34 6.87
C THR A 56 -8.61 -3.71 7.32
N PRO A 57 -8.36 -4.83 6.59
CA PRO A 57 -8.74 -6.16 7.07
C PRO A 57 -8.04 -6.50 8.39
N LEU A 58 -6.78 -6.09 8.59
CA LEU A 58 -6.08 -6.29 9.87
C LEU A 58 -6.81 -5.61 11.04
N ARG A 59 -7.27 -4.36 10.86
CA ARG A 59 -8.11 -3.68 11.85
C ARG A 59 -9.41 -4.43 12.12
N LYS A 60 -10.07 -4.96 11.08
CA LYS A 60 -11.34 -5.69 11.22
C LYS A 60 -11.15 -7.02 11.94
N ALA A 61 -10.08 -7.75 11.62
CA ALA A 61 -9.80 -9.08 12.18
C ALA A 61 -9.25 -9.02 13.62
N ALA A 62 -8.29 -8.13 13.88
CA ALA A 62 -7.64 -8.03 15.20
C ALA A 62 -8.36 -7.07 16.16
N GLY A 63 -9.33 -6.29 15.69
CA GLY A 63 -10.01 -5.27 16.49
C GLY A 63 -9.13 -4.05 16.85
N TRP A 64 -7.89 -4.00 16.37
CA TRP A 64 -6.93 -2.96 16.74
C TRP A 64 -7.10 -1.68 15.91
N GLY A 65 -7.14 -0.53 16.58
CA GLY A 65 -7.26 0.78 15.93
C GLY A 65 -5.95 1.38 15.42
N TRP A 66 -4.78 0.85 15.80
CA TRP A 66 -3.49 1.42 15.44
C TRP A 66 -3.05 1.18 13.97
N PRO A 67 -3.34 0.03 13.30
CA PRO A 67 -2.86 -0.22 11.93
C PRO A 67 -3.37 0.81 10.92
N ILE A 68 -4.60 1.31 11.11
CA ILE A 68 -5.19 2.32 10.22
C ILE A 68 -4.38 3.61 10.17
N ARG A 69 -3.64 3.93 11.25
CA ARG A 69 -2.82 5.15 11.37
C ARG A 69 -1.55 5.07 10.52
N LEU A 70 -1.14 3.87 10.09
CA LEU A 70 0.04 3.65 9.24
C LEU A 70 -0.28 3.76 7.75
N ARG A 71 -1.56 3.65 7.35
CA ARG A 71 -1.98 3.64 5.94
C ARG A 71 -1.43 4.79 5.11
N ARG A 72 -1.51 6.02 5.65
CA ARG A 72 -1.01 7.20 4.95
C ARG A 72 0.50 7.14 4.75
N MET A 73 1.24 6.70 5.76
CA MET A 73 2.70 6.62 5.70
C MET A 73 3.14 5.57 4.67
N LEU A 74 2.56 4.37 4.73
CA LEU A 74 2.85 3.30 3.78
C LEU A 74 2.50 3.69 2.33
N GLY A 75 1.36 4.38 2.13
CA GLY A 75 0.98 4.89 0.81
C GLY A 75 1.94 5.96 0.25
N LEU A 76 2.46 6.83 1.11
CA LEU A 76 3.47 7.82 0.71
C LEU A 76 4.83 7.17 0.41
N PHE A 77 5.21 6.14 1.16
CA PHE A 77 6.41 5.36 0.83
C PHE A 77 6.23 4.59 -0.49
N ALA A 78 5.06 4.00 -0.76
CA ALA A 78 4.80 3.39 -2.06
C ALA A 78 4.97 4.41 -3.20
N PHE A 79 4.50 5.65 -3.01
CA PHE A 79 4.72 6.72 -3.98
C PHE A 79 6.21 7.10 -4.11
N PHE A 80 6.96 7.17 -3.00
CA PHE A 80 8.40 7.40 -3.04
C PHE A 80 9.15 6.32 -3.84
N TYR A 81 8.86 5.04 -3.60
CA TYR A 81 9.49 3.95 -4.36
C TYR A 81 9.09 3.96 -5.84
N VAL A 82 7.84 4.31 -6.18
CA VAL A 82 7.45 4.39 -7.60
C VAL A 82 8.16 5.56 -8.30
N CYS A 83 8.44 6.66 -7.60
CA CYS A 83 9.24 7.75 -8.15
C CYS A 83 10.67 7.27 -8.44
N ILE A 84 11.30 6.52 -7.53
CA ILE A 84 12.62 5.93 -7.79
C ILE A 84 12.54 4.98 -8.99
N HIS A 85 11.56 4.08 -9.03
CA HIS A 85 11.35 3.14 -10.14
C HIS A 85 11.17 3.86 -11.49
N LEU A 86 10.40 4.94 -11.53
CA LEU A 86 10.26 5.74 -12.74
C LEU A 86 11.57 6.46 -13.10
N SER A 87 12.31 6.95 -12.10
CA SER A 87 13.62 7.58 -12.31
C SER A 87 14.65 6.59 -12.86
N THR A 88 14.65 5.32 -12.45
CA THR A 88 15.58 4.34 -13.02
C THR A 88 15.29 4.11 -14.51
N TYR A 89 14.01 4.05 -14.91
CA TYR A 89 13.64 3.99 -16.32
C TYR A 89 13.99 5.28 -17.09
N LEU A 90 13.56 6.45 -16.63
CA LEU A 90 13.75 7.70 -17.36
C LEU A 90 15.21 8.13 -17.46
N TRP A 91 15.96 8.02 -16.35
CA TRP A 91 17.33 8.53 -16.27
C TRP A 91 18.36 7.45 -16.60
N LEU A 92 18.28 6.27 -15.98
CA LEU A 92 19.36 5.28 -16.09
C LEU A 92 19.22 4.40 -17.35
N ASP A 93 17.99 4.05 -17.72
CA ASP A 93 17.74 3.19 -18.89
C ASP A 93 17.60 4.00 -20.19
N GLN A 94 16.77 5.05 -20.18
CA GLN A 94 16.43 5.83 -21.37
C GLN A 94 17.21 7.14 -21.53
N PHE A 95 18.00 7.55 -20.54
CA PHE A 95 18.80 8.80 -20.56
C PHE A 95 18.00 10.06 -20.97
N PHE A 96 16.71 10.11 -20.63
CA PHE A 96 15.77 11.16 -21.03
C PHE A 96 15.57 11.32 -22.56
N ASP A 97 15.81 10.27 -23.36
CA ASP A 97 15.43 10.27 -24.77
C ASP A 97 13.90 10.17 -24.91
N TRP A 98 13.25 11.32 -25.07
CA TRP A 98 11.79 11.41 -25.19
C TRP A 98 11.24 10.69 -26.42
N GLY A 99 12.05 10.51 -27.47
CA GLY A 99 11.67 9.80 -28.69
C GLY A 99 11.59 8.29 -28.49
N GLU A 100 12.58 7.71 -27.81
CA GLU A 100 12.56 6.29 -27.42
C GLU A 100 11.50 6.04 -26.34
N ILE A 101 11.40 6.88 -25.31
CA ILE A 101 10.38 6.76 -24.25
C ILE A 101 8.97 6.74 -24.86
N GLY A 102 8.68 7.64 -25.80
CA GLY A 102 7.38 7.67 -26.47
C GLY A 102 7.11 6.39 -27.27
N ARG A 103 8.12 5.88 -27.99
CA ARG A 103 8.03 4.61 -28.73
C ARG A 103 7.81 3.43 -27.79
N ASP A 104 8.51 3.38 -26.66
CA ASP A 104 8.39 2.31 -25.68
C ASP A 104 7.02 2.32 -25.01
N ILE A 105 6.48 3.48 -24.63
CA ILE A 105 5.12 3.60 -24.08
C ILE A 105 4.06 3.09 -25.07
N LEU A 106 4.25 3.27 -26.37
CA LEU A 106 3.29 2.83 -27.39
C LEU A 106 3.46 1.36 -27.78
N LYS A 107 4.69 0.87 -27.87
CA LYS A 107 5.00 -0.49 -28.34
C LYS A 107 4.96 -1.53 -27.22
N ARG A 108 5.12 -1.13 -25.96
CA ARG A 108 5.22 -2.05 -24.81
C ARG A 108 4.04 -1.84 -23.87
N PRO A 109 3.01 -2.71 -23.91
CA PRO A 109 1.77 -2.51 -23.14
C PRO A 109 2.00 -2.50 -21.62
N PHE A 110 3.02 -3.23 -21.13
CA PHE A 110 3.36 -3.20 -19.71
C PHE A 110 3.83 -1.80 -19.28
N ILE A 111 4.64 -1.10 -20.07
CA ILE A 111 5.07 0.28 -19.76
C ILE A 111 3.86 1.22 -19.71
N THR A 112 2.93 1.11 -20.68
CA THR A 112 1.70 1.90 -20.68
C THR A 112 0.88 1.71 -19.41
N VAL A 113 0.71 0.46 -18.96
CA VAL A 113 -0.01 0.15 -17.71
C VAL A 113 0.73 0.70 -16.49
N GLY A 114 2.07 0.61 -16.46
CA GLY A 114 2.90 1.19 -15.40
C GLY A 114 2.74 2.70 -15.30
N MET A 115 2.80 3.39 -16.45
CA MET A 115 2.60 4.84 -16.53
C MET A 115 1.18 5.25 -16.10
N LEU A 116 0.15 4.49 -16.51
CA LEU A 116 -1.22 4.72 -16.05
C LEU A 116 -1.33 4.57 -14.53
N ALA A 117 -0.74 3.52 -13.95
CA ALA A 117 -0.72 3.32 -12.51
C ALA A 117 -0.03 4.47 -11.78
N PHE A 118 1.10 4.96 -12.30
CA PHE A 118 1.81 6.12 -11.76
C PHE A 118 0.94 7.38 -11.79
N VAL A 119 0.36 7.71 -12.95
CA VAL A 119 -0.53 8.88 -13.12
C VAL A 119 -1.71 8.83 -12.15
N LEU A 120 -2.31 7.65 -11.93
CA LEU A 120 -3.38 7.49 -10.95
C LEU A 120 -2.90 7.61 -9.49
N LEU A 121 -1.64 7.28 -9.20
CA LEU A 121 -1.08 7.37 -7.85
C LEU A 121 -0.70 8.81 -7.46
N VAL A 122 -0.30 9.65 -8.43
CA VAL A 122 0.04 11.08 -8.21
C VAL A 122 -1.05 11.85 -7.45
N PRO A 123 -2.34 11.88 -7.88
CA PRO A 123 -3.35 12.63 -7.16
C PRO A 123 -3.61 12.08 -5.75
N LEU A 124 -3.38 10.79 -5.52
CA LEU A 124 -3.50 10.18 -4.19
C LEU A 124 -2.40 10.69 -3.25
N ALA A 125 -1.17 10.77 -3.74
CA ALA A 125 -0.05 11.31 -2.98
C ALA A 125 -0.24 12.81 -2.67
N VAL A 126 -0.60 13.61 -3.68
CA VAL A 126 -0.83 15.07 -3.53
C VAL A 126 -1.97 15.36 -2.55
N THR A 127 -3.05 14.57 -2.59
CA THR A 127 -4.22 14.76 -1.72
C THR A 127 -4.13 14.02 -0.37
N SER A 128 -2.96 13.50 -0.02
CA SER A 128 -2.73 12.82 1.26
C SER A 128 -2.57 13.80 2.45
N THR A 129 -2.59 15.13 2.25
CA THR A 129 -2.42 16.11 3.34
C THR A 129 -3.70 16.36 4.15
N ASN A 130 -3.55 16.76 5.43
CA ASN A 130 -4.69 17.12 6.29
C ASN A 130 -5.49 18.31 5.75
N ALA A 131 -4.82 19.22 5.05
CA ALA A 131 -5.48 20.33 4.37
C ALA A 131 -6.37 19.82 3.23
N MET A 132 -5.86 18.94 2.35
CA MET A 132 -6.63 18.45 1.21
C MET A 132 -7.78 17.52 1.62
N MET A 133 -7.58 16.69 2.64
CA MET A 133 -8.67 15.89 3.22
C MET A 133 -9.85 16.78 3.66
N ARG A 134 -9.57 17.91 4.31
CA ARG A 134 -10.60 18.86 4.74
C ARG A 134 -11.23 19.63 3.57
N ARG A 135 -10.43 20.04 2.58
CA ARG A 135 -10.93 20.79 1.40
C ARG A 135 -11.82 19.96 0.48
N LEU A 136 -11.45 18.70 0.21
CA LEU A 136 -12.15 17.84 -0.75
C LEU A 136 -13.35 17.07 -0.16
N GLY A 137 -13.38 16.87 1.16
CA GLY A 137 -14.49 16.22 1.85
C GLY A 137 -14.91 14.87 1.24
N ARG A 138 -16.15 14.77 0.74
CA ARG A 138 -16.69 13.53 0.14
C ARG A 138 -15.95 13.12 -1.15
N ASN A 139 -15.47 14.09 -1.94
CA ASN A 139 -14.73 13.82 -3.17
C ASN A 139 -13.36 13.19 -2.89
N TRP A 140 -12.76 13.48 -1.73
CA TRP A 140 -11.52 12.83 -1.29
C TRP A 140 -11.68 11.31 -1.21
N THR A 141 -12.81 10.86 -0.68
CA THR A 141 -13.12 9.42 -0.55
C THR A 141 -13.33 8.77 -1.91
N ARG A 142 -13.94 9.48 -2.87
CA ARG A 142 -14.10 9.00 -4.26
C ARG A 142 -12.74 8.86 -4.94
N LEU A 143 -11.90 9.89 -4.86
CA LEU A 143 -10.55 9.88 -5.42
C LEU A 143 -9.71 8.74 -4.85
N HIS A 144 -9.74 8.55 -3.53
CA HIS A 144 -8.98 7.49 -2.87
C HIS A 144 -9.50 6.07 -3.15
N ARG A 145 -10.60 5.90 -3.89
CA ARG A 145 -10.96 4.57 -4.43
C ARG A 145 -9.96 4.08 -5.48
N LEU A 146 -9.22 4.98 -6.12
CA LEU A 146 -8.14 4.60 -7.03
C LEU A 146 -7.05 3.78 -6.32
N ALA A 147 -6.96 3.82 -4.99
CA ALA A 147 -6.05 2.99 -4.21
C ALA A 147 -6.33 1.48 -4.34
N TYR A 148 -7.47 1.09 -4.93
CA TYR A 148 -7.77 -0.30 -5.31
C TYR A 148 -7.36 -0.60 -6.76
N VAL A 149 -7.43 0.40 -7.63
CA VAL A 149 -7.11 0.28 -9.06
C VAL A 149 -5.60 0.26 -9.25
N VAL A 150 -4.86 1.13 -8.57
CA VAL A 150 -3.40 1.24 -8.72
C VAL A 150 -2.68 -0.08 -8.44
N PRO A 151 -2.95 -0.81 -7.33
CA PRO A 151 -2.28 -2.08 -7.07
C PRO A 151 -2.69 -3.17 -8.07
N ALA A 152 -3.92 -3.14 -8.58
CA ALA A 152 -4.36 -4.05 -9.66
C ALA A 152 -3.57 -3.81 -10.95
N LEU A 153 -3.39 -2.55 -11.34
CA LEU A 153 -2.54 -2.18 -12.49
C LEU A 153 -1.06 -2.55 -12.22
N GLY A 154 -0.58 -2.38 -10.99
CA GLY A 154 0.78 -2.80 -10.61
C GLY A 154 1.01 -4.30 -10.73
N VAL A 155 0.04 -5.12 -10.30
CA VAL A 155 0.08 -6.58 -10.50
C VAL A 155 0.07 -6.91 -11.99
N LEU A 156 -0.79 -6.27 -12.79
CA LEU A 156 -0.86 -6.48 -14.24
C LEU A 156 0.45 -6.08 -14.94
N HIS A 157 1.01 -4.93 -14.58
CA HIS A 157 2.30 -4.44 -15.06
C HIS A 157 3.40 -5.48 -14.79
N PHE A 158 3.48 -5.98 -13.56
CA PHE A 158 4.48 -6.98 -13.19
C PHE A 158 4.25 -8.33 -13.89
N TRP A 159 2.99 -8.72 -14.05
CA TRP A 159 2.61 -9.96 -14.74
C TRP A 159 3.08 -9.98 -16.20
N TRP A 160 2.89 -8.89 -16.94
CA TRP A 160 3.34 -8.80 -18.34
C TRP A 160 4.84 -8.63 -18.50
N LEU A 161 5.55 -8.17 -17.46
CA LEU A 161 7.00 -8.04 -17.50
C LEU A 161 7.69 -9.41 -17.48
N VAL A 162 7.19 -10.35 -16.68
CA VAL A 162 7.85 -11.63 -16.44
C VAL A 162 7.55 -12.62 -17.56
N LYS A 163 8.61 -13.11 -18.21
CA LYS A 163 8.50 -14.02 -19.37
C LYS A 163 8.56 -15.51 -19.03
N ALA A 164 9.15 -15.90 -17.90
CA ALA A 164 9.44 -17.30 -17.59
C ALA A 164 8.95 -17.77 -16.20
N ASP A 165 9.21 -17.00 -15.12
CA ASP A 165 8.81 -17.40 -13.77
C ASP A 165 7.65 -16.59 -13.20
N VAL A 166 6.43 -17.01 -13.51
CA VAL A 166 5.20 -16.35 -13.07
C VAL A 166 4.88 -16.52 -11.57
N ARG A 167 5.71 -17.23 -10.79
CA ARG A 167 5.44 -17.50 -9.37
C ARG A 167 5.34 -16.22 -8.53
N GLU A 168 6.29 -15.30 -8.69
CA GLU A 168 6.30 -14.04 -7.96
C GLU A 168 5.06 -13.17 -8.28
N PRO A 169 4.74 -12.89 -9.57
CA PRO A 169 3.50 -12.20 -9.95
C PRO A 169 2.24 -12.89 -9.42
N LEU A 170 2.18 -14.23 -9.46
CA LEU A 170 1.07 -15.02 -8.93
C LEU A 170 0.86 -14.78 -7.44
N VAL A 171 1.91 -14.78 -6.63
CA VAL A 171 1.81 -14.53 -5.19
C VAL A 171 1.22 -13.14 -4.94
N TYR A 172 1.70 -12.10 -5.63
CA TYR A 172 1.15 -10.75 -5.47
C TYR A 172 -0.30 -10.64 -5.94
N ALA A 173 -0.66 -11.30 -7.05
CA ALA A 173 -2.03 -11.35 -7.54
C ALA A 173 -2.97 -12.03 -6.53
N LEU A 174 -2.59 -13.18 -5.99
CA LEU A 174 -3.35 -13.91 -4.99
C LEU A 174 -3.51 -13.10 -3.70
N LEU A 175 -2.44 -12.45 -3.22
CA LEU A 175 -2.50 -11.55 -2.07
C LEU A 175 -3.45 -10.38 -2.33
N PHE A 176 -3.38 -9.75 -3.50
CA PHE A 176 -4.29 -8.67 -3.85
C PHE A 176 -5.75 -9.13 -3.84
N VAL A 177 -6.08 -10.24 -4.51
CA VAL A 177 -7.44 -10.80 -4.56
C VAL A 177 -7.93 -11.16 -3.17
N LEU A 178 -7.11 -11.83 -2.36
CA LEU A 178 -7.43 -12.19 -0.97
C LEU A 178 -7.76 -10.92 -0.14
N LEU A 179 -6.95 -9.88 -0.23
CA LEU A 179 -7.19 -8.62 0.46
C LEU A 179 -8.49 -7.93 0.02
N MET A 180 -8.86 -8.04 -1.25
CA MET A 180 -10.15 -7.52 -1.74
C MET A 180 -11.33 -8.33 -1.19
N LEU A 181 -11.23 -9.67 -1.19
CA LEU A 181 -12.27 -10.55 -0.65
C LEU A 181 -12.52 -10.33 0.85
N LEU A 182 -11.45 -10.23 1.65
CA LEU A 182 -11.52 -9.95 3.09
C LEU A 182 -12.14 -8.58 3.40
N ARG A 183 -12.14 -7.66 2.45
CA ARG A 183 -12.72 -6.33 2.61
C ARG A 183 -14.22 -6.31 2.31
N TRP A 184 -14.67 -7.09 1.33
CA TRP A 184 -16.07 -7.18 0.89
C TRP A 184 -16.95 -7.87 1.92
N LYS A 185 -16.49 -8.98 2.50
CA LYS A 185 -17.27 -9.65 3.56
C LYS A 185 -17.19 -8.81 4.85
N PRO A 186 -18.31 -8.48 5.52
CA PRO A 186 -18.24 -8.09 6.91
C PRO A 186 -17.68 -9.30 7.65
N VAL A 187 -16.42 -9.24 8.03
CA VAL A 187 -15.85 -10.15 9.02
C VAL A 187 -16.53 -9.78 10.34
N THR A 188 -17.75 -10.29 10.51
CA THR A 188 -18.48 -10.25 11.77
C THR A 188 -17.83 -11.26 12.69
N LEU A 189 -16.59 -10.98 13.11
CA LEU A 189 -16.08 -11.58 14.33
C LEU A 189 -16.85 -10.89 15.45
N ARG A 190 -18.02 -11.46 15.78
CA ARG A 190 -18.72 -11.18 17.03
C ARG A 190 -17.80 -11.69 18.14
N PHE A 191 -16.83 -10.87 18.54
CA PHE A 191 -16.24 -11.01 19.86
C PHE A 191 -17.37 -10.81 20.86
N GLY A 192 -17.60 -11.83 21.69
CA GLY A 192 -18.77 -11.93 22.54
C GLY A 192 -19.05 -10.65 23.31
N ARG A 193 -20.25 -10.09 23.11
CA ARG A 193 -20.93 -9.34 24.18
C ARG A 193 -21.42 -10.37 25.20
N GLY A 194 -20.50 -10.86 26.02
CA GLY A 194 -20.83 -11.45 27.30
C GLY A 194 -20.59 -10.39 28.37
N LEU A 195 -21.60 -10.15 29.22
CA LEU A 195 -21.51 -9.40 30.47
C LEU A 195 -21.57 -7.87 30.39
N ARG A 196 -22.76 -7.34 30.06
CA ARG A 196 -23.24 -6.09 30.69
C ARG A 196 -24.76 -6.06 30.83
N SER A 197 -25.31 -7.16 31.34
CA SER A 197 -26.74 -7.30 31.65
C SER A 197 -26.99 -7.68 33.13
N ASP A 198 -26.08 -7.39 34.06
CA ASP A 198 -26.26 -7.73 35.49
C ASP A 198 -26.16 -6.53 36.44
N ARG A 199 -26.40 -5.30 35.98
CA ARG A 199 -26.35 -4.10 36.86
C ARG A 199 -27.65 -3.31 37.00
N VAL A 200 -28.78 -3.87 36.56
CA VAL A 200 -30.09 -3.20 36.67
C VAL A 200 -31.02 -3.88 37.69
N SER A 201 -30.77 -5.12 38.12
CA SER A 201 -31.67 -5.82 39.05
C SER A 201 -31.43 -5.52 40.54
N ASP A 202 -30.28 -4.97 40.93
CA ASP A 202 -29.86 -4.96 42.35
C ASP A 202 -30.09 -3.61 43.07
N ARG A 203 -30.69 -2.62 42.40
CA ARG A 203 -31.06 -1.32 43.01
C ARG A 203 -32.55 -1.17 43.33
N GLY A 204 -33.38 -2.17 43.01
CA GLY A 204 -34.82 -2.12 43.22
C GLY A 204 -35.31 -2.68 44.56
N GLN A 205 -34.44 -3.29 45.37
CA GLN A 205 -34.89 -4.10 46.52
C GLN A 205 -34.58 -3.50 47.90
N ILE A 206 -33.98 -2.30 47.98
CA ILE A 206 -33.51 -1.71 49.25
C ILE A 206 -34.32 -0.50 49.75
N SER A 207 -35.48 -0.17 49.16
CA SER A 207 -36.28 1.01 49.56
C SER A 207 -37.66 0.71 50.16
N ASN A 208 -37.99 -0.55 50.47
CA ASN A 208 -39.28 -0.95 51.05
C ASN A 208 -39.19 -1.44 52.50
N LEU A 209 -38.42 -0.75 53.35
CA LEU A 209 -38.45 -0.97 54.80
C LEU A 209 -38.46 0.38 55.52
N SER A 210 -39.64 0.97 55.60
CA SER A 210 -40.08 1.86 56.70
C SER A 210 -41.45 1.37 57.15
N PRO A 211 -41.73 1.43 58.46
CA PRO A 211 -42.42 2.60 58.99
C PRO A 211 -41.56 3.43 59.94
#